data_AF-A0A920B474-F1
#
_entry.id   AF-A0A920B474-F1
#
_cell.length_a   1.000
_cell.length_b   1.000
_cell.length_c   1.000
_cell.angle_alpha   90.00
_cell.angle_beta   90.00
_cell.angle_gamma   90.00
#
_symmetry.space_group_name_H-M   'P 1'
#
loop_
_entity.id
_entity.type
_entity.pdbx_description
1 polymer ?
#
loop_
_entity_poly.entity_id
_entity_poly.type
_entity_poly.pdbx_seq_one_letter_code
_entity_poly.pdbx_strand_id
1 'polypeptide(L)'
;MHQNKTFKRIEFSAIRKLDILDAIKKPRNINQNLVDAAITRRFLDKFFGYKISPITTRRTIFGKSAGRVQSPTLKILCEREREIDLFIPKNFGK
;
A
#
# COMPACT_ATOMS: atom_id res chain seq x y z
N MET A 1 -7.03 -29.82 -11.69
CA MET A 1 -7.48 -30.33 -13.01
C MET A 1 -7.30 -29.30 -14.15
N HIS A 2 -6.20 -28.53 -14.21
CA HIS A 2 -5.86 -27.66 -15.35
C HIS A 2 -4.35 -27.73 -15.65
N GLN A 3 -3.81 -28.95 -15.76
CA GLN A 3 -2.45 -29.13 -16.23
C GLN A 3 -2.50 -28.98 -17.77
N ASN A 4 -1.78 -28.00 -18.33
CA ASN A 4 -1.59 -27.72 -19.77
C ASN A 4 -2.57 -26.75 -20.50
N LYS A 5 -3.12 -25.72 -19.84
CA LYS A 5 -3.69 -24.55 -20.58
C LYS A 5 -2.76 -23.34 -20.49
N THR A 6 -2.25 -22.90 -21.64
CA THR A 6 -1.52 -21.63 -21.77
C THR A 6 -2.50 -20.47 -21.80
N PHE A 7 -2.50 -19.66 -20.75
CA PHE A 7 -3.31 -18.44 -20.65
C PHE A 7 -2.50 -17.21 -21.06
N LYS A 8 -3.13 -16.28 -21.78
CA LYS A 8 -2.56 -14.95 -22.03
C LYS A 8 -3.41 -13.87 -21.35
N ARG A 9 -2.76 -12.79 -20.92
CA ARG A 9 -3.36 -11.66 -20.20
C ARG A 9 -3.47 -10.46 -21.14
N ILE A 10 -4.66 -9.86 -21.19
CA ILE A 10 -4.87 -8.55 -21.80
C ILE A 10 -4.78 -7.46 -20.72
N GLU A 11 -4.36 -6.27 -21.11
CA GLU A 11 -4.37 -5.09 -20.23
C GLU A 11 -4.86 -3.87 -21.01
N PHE A 12 -5.61 -3.03 -20.32
CA PHE A 12 -6.18 -1.80 -20.86
C PHE A 12 -6.34 -0.81 -19.71
N SER A 13 -6.11 0.46 -19.99
CA SER A 13 -6.22 1.53 -18.98
C SER A 13 -7.62 2.15 -18.91
N ALA A 14 -8.45 1.92 -19.93
CA ALA A 14 -9.79 2.46 -20.05
C ALA A 14 -10.75 1.42 -20.64
N ILE A 15 -12.04 1.54 -20.29
CA ILE A 15 -13.11 0.64 -20.73
C ILE A 15 -13.84 1.27 -21.93
N ARG A 16 -13.11 1.53 -23.01
CA ARG A 16 -13.69 1.98 -24.30
C ARG A 16 -13.58 0.85 -25.32
N LYS A 17 -14.52 0.82 -26.29
CA LYS A 17 -14.56 -0.22 -27.34
C LYS A 17 -13.21 -0.39 -28.05
N LEU A 18 -12.56 0.72 -28.40
CA LEU A 18 -11.27 0.70 -29.11
C LEU A 18 -10.15 0.10 -28.24
N ASP A 19 -9.99 0.51 -26.98
CA ASP A 19 -8.91 0.00 -26.10
C ASP A 19 -9.06 -1.50 -25.85
N ILE A 20 -10.29 -1.99 -25.69
CA ILE A 20 -10.55 -3.42 -25.47
C ILE A 20 -10.18 -4.22 -26.72
N LEU A 21 -10.59 -3.75 -27.90
CA LEU A 21 -10.25 -4.42 -29.17
C LEU A 21 -8.73 -4.44 -29.41
N ASP A 22 -8.04 -3.36 -29.08
CA ASP A 22 -6.58 -3.29 -29.21
C ASP A 22 -5.85 -4.18 -28.20
N ALA A 23 -6.35 -4.27 -26.96
CA ALA A 23 -5.81 -5.15 -25.92
C ALA A 23 -5.97 -6.64 -26.29
N ILE A 24 -7.09 -7.01 -26.92
CA ILE A 24 -7.31 -8.39 -27.43
C ILE A 24 -6.29 -8.75 -28.51
N LYS A 25 -5.92 -7.80 -29.39
CA LYS A 25 -4.92 -8.03 -30.45
C LYS A 25 -3.49 -8.16 -29.90
N LYS A 26 -3.20 -7.57 -28.74
CA LYS A 26 -1.86 -7.53 -28.12
C LYS A 26 -1.84 -8.20 -26.74
N PRO A 27 -2.13 -9.51 -26.65
CA PRO A 27 -2.10 -10.21 -25.37
C PRO A 27 -0.64 -10.45 -24.93
N ARG A 28 -0.38 -10.30 -23.63
CA ARG A 28 0.93 -10.53 -23.03
C ARG A 28 0.94 -11.74 -22.11
N ASN A 29 2.13 -12.20 -21.76
CA ASN A 29 2.30 -13.18 -20.69
C ASN A 29 2.04 -12.53 -19.32
N ILE A 30 1.73 -13.36 -18.33
CA ILE A 30 1.68 -12.89 -16.94
C ILE A 30 3.09 -12.46 -16.55
N ASN A 31 3.20 -11.25 -16.01
CA ASN A 31 4.45 -10.74 -15.50
C ASN A 31 4.62 -11.27 -14.07
N GLN A 32 5.50 -12.26 -13.91
CA GLN A 32 5.70 -12.93 -12.62
C GLN A 32 6.26 -11.97 -11.56
N ASN A 33 7.12 -11.02 -11.94
CA ASN A 33 7.67 -10.03 -11.01
C ASN A 33 6.57 -9.16 -10.35
N LEU A 34 5.52 -8.81 -11.11
CA LEU A 34 4.37 -8.08 -10.55
C LEU A 34 3.53 -8.93 -9.60
N VAL A 35 3.41 -10.22 -9.89
CA VAL A 35 2.70 -11.18 -9.02
C VAL A 35 3.47 -11.34 -7.72
N ASP A 36 4.77 -11.58 -7.79
CA ASP A 36 5.64 -11.78 -6.64
C ASP A 36 5.71 -10.52 -5.77
N ALA A 37 5.79 -9.33 -6.38
CA ALA A 37 5.72 -8.07 -5.65
C ALA A 37 4.41 -7.92 -4.84
N ALA A 38 3.27 -8.29 -5.44
CA ALA A 38 1.97 -8.25 -4.76
C ALA A 38 1.88 -9.28 -3.62
N ILE A 39 2.39 -10.49 -3.84
CA ILE A 39 2.44 -11.55 -2.82
C ILE A 39 3.32 -11.12 -1.66
N THR A 40 4.53 -10.63 -1.93
CA THR A 40 5.47 -10.13 -0.92
C THR A 40 4.84 -9.01 -0.11
N ARG A 41 4.18 -8.04 -0.75
CA ARG A 41 3.45 -6.99 -0.03
C ARG A 41 2.39 -7.57 0.89
N ARG A 42 1.58 -8.52 0.40
CA ARG A 42 0.54 -9.18 1.22
C ARG A 42 1.14 -9.93 2.40
N PHE A 43 2.28 -10.58 2.22
CA PHE A 43 3.01 -11.23 3.31
C PHE A 43 3.47 -10.22 4.36
N LEU A 44 4.09 -9.12 3.93
CA LEU A 44 4.53 -8.04 4.83
C LEU A 44 3.35 -7.47 5.62
N ASP A 45 2.25 -7.12 4.95
CA ASP A 45 1.09 -6.55 5.64
C ASP A 45 0.50 -7.54 6.67
N LYS A 46 0.49 -8.85 6.37
CA LYS A 46 0.13 -9.90 7.35
C LYS A 46 1.12 -10.02 8.50
N PHE A 47 2.42 -9.95 8.23
CA PHE A 47 3.45 -10.02 9.26
C PHE A 47 3.29 -8.91 10.30
N PHE A 48 3.13 -7.66 9.84
CA PHE A 48 2.86 -6.52 10.72
C PHE A 48 1.54 -6.69 11.49
N GLY A 49 0.49 -7.13 10.81
CA GLY A 49 -0.82 -7.34 11.42
C GLY A 49 -0.82 -8.42 12.51
N TYR A 50 -0.22 -9.58 12.28
CA TYR A 50 -0.29 -10.70 13.23
C TYR A 50 0.78 -10.66 14.32
N LYS A 51 1.99 -10.18 14.01
CA LYS A 51 3.12 -10.22 14.95
C LYS A 51 3.26 -8.93 15.77
N ILE A 52 2.99 -7.77 15.17
CA ILE A 52 3.24 -6.47 15.82
C ILE A 52 1.96 -5.91 16.48
N SER A 53 0.78 -6.18 15.93
CA SER A 53 -0.49 -5.73 16.52
C SER A 53 -0.68 -6.17 17.99
N PRO A 54 -0.40 -7.44 18.38
CA PRO A 54 -0.56 -7.87 19.78
C PRO A 54 0.36 -7.15 20.77
N ILE A 55 1.49 -6.61 20.30
CA ILE A 55 2.42 -5.82 21.12
C ILE A 55 1.83 -4.43 21.36
N THR A 56 1.23 -3.83 20.32
CA THR A 56 0.64 -2.50 20.37
C THR A 56 -0.58 -2.48 21.28
N THR A 57 -1.48 -3.45 21.13
CA THR A 57 -2.68 -3.59 21.98
C THR A 57 -2.35 -3.80 23.47
N ARG A 58 -1.20 -4.40 23.80
CA ARG A 58 -0.75 -4.53 25.20
C ARG A 58 -0.18 -3.24 25.80
N ARG A 59 0.31 -2.32 24.96
CA ARG A 59 1.00 -1.09 25.39
C ARG A 59 0.15 0.17 25.29
N THR A 60 -0.94 0.15 24.54
CA THR A 60 -1.86 1.28 24.41
C THR A 60 -3.31 0.84 24.33
N ILE A 61 -4.20 1.60 24.97
CA ILE A 61 -5.67 1.48 24.85
C ILE A 61 -6.20 2.09 23.55
N PHE A 62 -5.41 2.95 22.91
CA PHE A 62 -5.73 3.60 21.63
C PHE A 62 -4.74 3.11 20.56
N GLY A 63 -5.24 2.34 19.58
CA GLY A 63 -4.43 1.78 18.48
C GLY A 63 -4.38 0.24 18.45
N LYS A 64 -5.52 -0.41 18.17
CA LYS A 64 -5.67 -1.88 18.13
C LYS A 64 -4.99 -2.57 16.94
N SER A 65 -4.27 -1.83 16.10
CA SER A 65 -3.64 -2.34 14.89
C SER A 65 -2.31 -1.64 14.62
N ALA A 66 -1.26 -2.43 14.45
CA ALA A 66 0.01 -1.97 13.88
C ALA A 66 -0.03 -2.17 12.35
N GLY A 67 -0.01 -1.07 11.61
CA GLY A 67 0.00 -1.09 10.14
C GLY A 67 1.34 -0.65 9.59
N ARG A 68 1.88 -1.38 8.61
CA ARG A 68 3.14 -1.03 7.93
C ARG A 68 3.12 0.39 7.34
N VAL A 69 1.97 0.84 6.84
CA VAL A 69 1.79 2.19 6.25
C VAL A 69 1.17 3.17 7.24
N GLN A 70 0.12 2.75 7.96
CA GLN A 70 -0.61 3.63 8.88
C GLN A 70 0.28 4.17 10.01
N SER A 71 1.15 3.33 10.60
CA SER A 71 1.98 3.74 11.74
C SER A 71 3.02 4.81 11.35
N PRO A 72 3.78 4.66 10.25
CA PRO A 72 4.65 5.74 9.76
C PRO A 72 3.90 7.01 9.35
N THR A 73 2.72 6.89 8.71
CA THR A 73 1.92 8.07 8.37
C THR A 73 1.47 8.83 9.61
N LEU A 74 1.01 8.12 10.65
CA LEU A 74 0.66 8.75 11.93
C LEU A 74 1.87 9.43 12.56
N LYS A 75 3.05 8.79 12.50
CA LYS A 75 4.29 9.38 13.00
C LYS A 75 4.59 10.74 12.34
N ILE A 76 4.47 10.85 11.02
CA ILE A 76 4.70 12.11 10.29
C ILE A 76 3.74 13.21 10.78
N LEU A 77 2.46 12.88 10.98
CA LEU A 77 1.48 13.84 11.51
C LEU A 77 1.84 14.28 12.93
N CYS A 78 2.18 13.33 13.81
CA CYS A 78 2.59 13.65 15.17
C CYS A 78 3.88 14.47 15.23
N GLU A 79 4.82 14.25 14.31
CA GLU A 79 6.04 15.06 14.20
C GLU A 79 5.71 16.49 13.80
N ARG A 80 4.82 16.66 12.81
CA ARG A 80 4.38 17.99 12.38
C ARG A 80 3.63 18.75 13.46
N GLU A 81 2.81 18.06 14.26
CA GLU A 81 2.12 18.69 15.41
C GLU A 81 3.12 19.14 16.47
N ARG A 82 4.12 18.31 16.79
CA ARG A 82 5.19 18.70 17.73
C ARG A 82 5.98 19.91 17.25
N GLU A 83 6.25 20.02 15.95
CA GLU A 83 6.90 21.20 15.39
C GLU A 83 6.06 22.47 15.61
N ILE A 84 4.74 22.37 15.50
CA ILE A 84 3.80 23.47 15.78
C ILE A 84 3.80 23.80 17.28
N ASP A 85 3.70 22.80 18.14
CA ASP A 85 3.70 22.99 19.61
C ASP A 85 4.98 23.65 20.12
N LEU A 86 6.12 23.33 19.50
CA LEU A 86 7.43 23.87 19.86
C LEU A 86 7.75 25.19 19.14
N PHE A 87 6.88 25.65 18.23
CA PHE A 87 7.12 26.87 17.47
C PHE A 87 6.98 28.11 18.36
N ILE A 88 8.08 28.86 18.51
CA ILE A 88 8.08 30.15 19.19
C ILE A 88 7.98 31.25 18.12
N PRO A 89 6.84 31.95 17.99
CA PRO A 89 6.67 32.97 16.97
C PRO A 89 7.62 34.15 17.22
N LYS A 90 8.34 34.54 16.18
CA LYS A 90 9.18 35.74 16.20
C LYS A 90 8.40 36.90 15.59
N ASN A 91 8.25 37.98 16.35
CA ASN A 91 7.67 39.21 15.84
C ASN A 91 8.64 39.86 14.84
N PHE A 92 8.22 39.91 13.59
CA PHE A 92 8.79 40.79 12.58
C PHE A 92 7.75 41.89 12.43
N GLY A 93 8.04 43.09 12.96
CA GLY A 93 7.16 44.25 12.80
C GLY A 93 6.86 44.49 11.31
N LYS A 94 5.73 45.15 11.03
CA LYS A 94 5.42 45.59 9.66
C LYS A 94 6.56 46.42 9.06
#